data_AF-A0A953NE83-F1
#
_entry.id   AF-A0A953NE83-F1
#
_cell.length_a   1.000
_cell.length_b   1.000
_cell.length_c   1.000
_cell.angle_alpha   90.00
_cell.angle_beta   90.00
_cell.angle_gamma   90.00
#
_symmetry.space_group_name_H-M   'P 1'
#
loop_
_entity.id
_entity.type
_entity.pdbx_description
1 polymer ?
#
loop_
_entity_poly.entity_id
_entity_poly.type
_entity_poly.pdbx_seq_one_letter_code
_entity_poly.pdbx_strand_id
1 'polypeptide(L)' 'MNPEVVKLAYRCIIDYLGGDIERYNKLVNEAIRISNIITCPYCKNAMVEGKKGKTKEKILLCTKCGYIEKQKGEQVC' A
#
# COMPACT_ATOMS: atom_id res chain seq x y z
N MET A 1 5.56 5.86 -13.30
CA MET A 1 6.82 6.32 -12.67
C MET A 1 7.93 5.35 -13.08
N ASN A 2 9.07 5.83 -13.57
CA ASN A 2 10.15 4.96 -14.06
C ASN A 2 10.87 4.30 -12.85
N PRO A 3 11.06 2.95 -12.84
CA PRO A 3 11.71 2.24 -11.72
C PRO A 3 13.07 2.82 -11.29
N GLU A 4 13.89 3.30 -12.23
CA GLU A 4 15.21 3.87 -11.92
C GLU A 4 15.09 5.19 -11.14
N VAL A 5 14.09 6.01 -11.49
CA VAL A 5 13.82 7.28 -10.78
C VAL A 5 13.38 7.00 -9.35
N VAL A 6 12.57 5.96 -9.14
CA VAL A 6 12.11 5.56 -7.81
C VAL A 6 13.27 5.10 -6.95
N LYS A 7 14.16 4.28 -7.52
CA LYS A 7 15.35 3.76 -6.83
C LYS A 7 16.29 4.88 -6.38
N LEU A 8 16.52 5.89 -7.22
CA LEU A 8 17.33 7.05 -6.87
C LEU A 8 16.69 7.87 -5.75
N ALA A 9 15.38 8.10 -5.81
CA ALA A 9 14.65 8.80 -4.77
C ALA A 9 14.76 8.10 -3.40
N TYR A 10 14.59 6.77 -3.36
CA TYR A 10 14.73 6.00 -2.11
C TYR A 10 16.14 6.10 -1.53
N ARG A 11 17.18 6.03 -2.38
CA ARG A 11 18.57 6.20 -1.94
C ARG A 11 18.80 7.57 -1.30
N CYS A 12 18.36 8.65 -1.94
CA CYS A 12 18.52 10.00 -1.38
C CYS A 12 17.82 10.15 -0.02
N ILE A 13 16.64 9.55 0.16
CA ILE A 13 15.91 9.60 1.44
C ILE A 13 16.62 8.80 2.52
N ILE A 14 17.12 7.60 2.19
CA ILE A 14 17.87 6.75 3.12
C ILE A 14 19.18 7.43 3.53
N ASP A 15 19.91 8.02 2.57
CA ASP A 15 21.14 8.76 2.83
C ASP A 15 20.88 9.98 3.71
N TYR A 16 19.78 10.72 3.48
CA TYR A 16 19.35 11.81 4.36
C TYR A 16 19.06 11.35 5.79
N LEU A 17 18.57 10.12 5.97
CA LEU A 17 18.36 9.50 7.29
C LEU A 17 19.64 8.92 7.89
N GLY A 18 20.82 9.19 7.30
CA GLY A 18 22.10 8.67 7.78
C GLY A 18 22.30 7.19 7.48
N GLY A 19 21.65 6.66 6.45
CA GLY A 19 21.70 5.24 6.11
C GLY A 19 20.76 4.36 6.95
N ASP A 20 19.89 4.95 7.78
CA ASP A 20 18.97 4.22 8.65
C ASP A 20 17.76 3.67 7.88
N ILE A 21 17.96 2.47 7.32
CA ILE A 21 16.94 1.74 6.54
C ILE A 21 15.74 1.33 7.41
N GLU A 22 15.96 1.01 8.69
CA GLU A 22 14.87 0.60 9.59
C GLU A 22 13.91 1.75 9.85
N ARG A 23 14.45 2.93 10.13
CA ARG A 23 13.68 4.16 10.31
C ARG A 23 12.95 4.56 9.03
N TYR A 24 13.59 4.44 7.87
CA TYR A 24 12.93 4.65 6.58
C TYR A 24 11.70 3.75 6.42
N ASN A 25 11.86 2.45 6.64
CA ASN A 25 10.76 1.48 6.53
C ASN A 25 9.63 1.78 7.52
N LYS A 26 9.95 2.21 8.75
CA LYS A 26 8.94 2.61 9.74
C LYS A 26 8.12 3.79 9.24
N LEU A 27 8.77 4.86 8.77
CA LEU A 27 8.10 6.07 8.27
C LEU A 27 7.26 5.81 7.03
N VAL A 28 7.73 4.97 6.10
CA VAL A 28 6.94 4.57 4.92
C VAL A 28 5.68 3.81 5.33
N ASN A 29 5.80 2.85 6.25
CA ASN A 29 4.65 2.11 6.75
C ASN A 29 3.66 3.01 7.51
N GLU A 30 4.16 4.00 8.25
CA GLU A 30 3.34 4.98 8.95
C GLU A 30 2.64 5.92 7.97
N ALA A 31 3.33 6.40 6.95
CA ALA A 31 2.73 7.19 5.86
C ALA A 31 1.65 6.38 5.10
N ILE A 32 1.87 5.09 4.87
CA ILE A 32 0.88 4.17 4.29
C ILE A 32 -0.37 4.08 5.20
N ARG A 33 -0.20 3.97 6.52
CA ARG A 33 -1.33 3.96 7.47
C ARG A 33 -2.09 5.29 7.48
N ILE A 34 -1.37 6.43 7.53
CA ILE A 34 -1.97 7.77 7.56
C ILE A 34 -2.72 8.09 6.26
N SER A 35 -2.21 7.60 5.13
CA SER A 35 -2.84 7.81 3.81
C SER A 35 -4.08 6.93 3.55
N ASN A 36 -4.62 6.25 4.56
CA ASN A 36 -5.74 5.31 4.44
C ASN A 36 -5.51 4.22 3.37
N ILE A 37 -4.25 3.88 3.09
CA ILE A 37 -3.93 2.76 2.22
C ILE A 37 -4.28 1.50 2.99
N ILE A 38 -5.26 0.75 2.51
CA ILE A 38 -5.76 -0.44 3.19
C ILE A 38 -4.64 -1.47 3.24
N THR A 39 -4.20 -1.84 4.44
CA THR A 39 -3.11 -2.81 4.63
C THR A 39 -3.65 -4.20 4.88
N CYS A 40 -2.99 -5.21 4.31
CA CYS A 40 -3.33 -6.60 4.50
C CYS A 40 -3.24 -7.00 5.98
N PRO A 41 -4.27 -7.63 6.56
CA PRO A 41 -4.28 -8.00 7.97
C PRO A 41 -3.16 -8.99 8.34
N TYR A 42 -2.75 -9.83 7.38
CA TYR A 42 -1.76 -10.90 7.58
C TYR A 42 -0.31 -10.45 7.41
N CYS A 43 0.01 -9.77 6.32
CA CYS A 43 1.41 -9.45 5.99
C CYS A 43 1.73 -7.95 6.05
N LYS A 44 0.76 -7.12 6.47
CA LYS A 44 0.84 -5.66 6.60
C LYS A 44 1.24 -4.89 5.33
N ASN A 45 1.33 -5.56 4.17
CA ASN A 45 1.56 -4.89 2.89
C ASN A 45 0.30 -4.17 2.42
N ALA A 46 0.48 -3.12 1.62
CA ALA A 46 -0.63 -2.42 0.98
C ALA A 46 -1.48 -3.40 0.14
N MET A 47 -2.79 -3.25 0.22
CA MET A 47 -3.77 -3.92 -0.64
C MET A 47 -4.17 -2.97 -1.76
N VAL A 48 -4.43 -3.54 -2.94
CA VAL A 48 -4.87 -2.82 -4.13
C VAL A 48 -6.37 -3.00 -4.29
N GLU A 49 -7.10 -1.91 -4.53
CA GLU A 49 -8.54 -1.96 -4.83
C GLU A 49 -8.74 -2.38 -6.30
N GLY A 50 -9.33 -3.55 -6.52
CA GLY A 50 -9.84 -4.04 -7.78
C GLY A 50 -11.36 -3.91 -7.85
N LYS A 51 -11.89 -3.65 -9.05
CA LYS A 51 -13.33 -3.66 -9.34
C LYS A 51 -13.68 -4.91 -10.12
N LYS A 52 -14.68 -5.68 -9.67
CA LYS A 52 -15.20 -6.83 -10.42
C LYS A 52 -16.38 -6.38 -11.28
N GLY A 53 -16.14 -6.12 -12.56
CA GLY A 53 -17.19 -5.83 -13.56
C GLY A 53 -18.01 -4.55 -13.30
N LYS A 54 -19.28 -4.53 -13.76
CA LYS A 54 -20.24 -3.42 -13.53
C LYS A 54 -20.81 -3.37 -12.10
N THR A 55 -20.46 -4.33 -11.27
CA THR A 55 -20.91 -4.41 -9.87
C THR A 55 -20.10 -3.45 -9.00
N LYS A 56 -20.79 -2.71 -8.11
CA LYS A 56 -20.21 -1.76 -7.14
C LYS A 56 -19.40 -2.44 -6.02
N GLU A 57 -18.95 -3.67 -6.22
CA GLU A 57 -18.18 -4.43 -5.23
C GLU A 57 -16.71 -4.04 -5.32
N LYS A 58 -16.19 -3.52 -4.21
CA LYS A 58 -14.76 -3.26 -4.05
C LYS A 58 -14.09 -4.54 -3.56
N ILE A 59 -13.11 -5.02 -4.31
CA ILE A 59 -12.27 -6.15 -3.92
C ILE A 59 -10.91 -5.60 -3.57
N LEU A 60 -10.39 -5.91 -2.39
CA LEU A 60 -9.04 -5.57 -1.99
C LEU A 60 -8.18 -6.81 -2.17
N LEU A 61 -7.08 -6.68 -2.90
CA LEU A 61 -6.12 -7.75 -3.14
C LEU A 61 -4.77 -7.39 -2.56
N CYS A 62 -4.22 -8.26 -1.71
CA CYS A 62 -2.83 -8.20 -1.30
C CYS A 62 -1.94 -8.86 -2.36
N THR A 63 -1.09 -8.07 -3.01
CA THR A 63 -0.19 -8.55 -4.08
C THR A 63 0.98 -9.40 -3.58
N LYS A 64 1.23 -9.43 -2.26
CA LYS A 64 2.33 -10.19 -1.66
C LYS A 64 1.92 -11.58 -1.14
N CYS A 65 0.79 -11.68 -0.44
CA CYS A 65 0.33 -12.97 0.11
C CYS A 65 -0.93 -13.52 -0.57
N GLY A 66 -1.46 -12.82 -1.58
CA GLY A 66 -2.65 -13.24 -2.32
C GLY A 66 -3.96 -13.11 -1.53
N TYR A 67 -3.95 -12.50 -0.34
CA TYR A 67 -5.15 -12.31 0.46
C TYR A 67 -6.17 -11.41 -0.25
N ILE A 68 -7.45 -11.80 -0.23
CA ILE A 68 -8.54 -11.09 -0.88
C ILE A 68 -9.60 -10.76 0.16
N GLU A 69 -9.97 -9.49 0.24
CA GLU A 69 -11.09 -9.00 1.05
C GLU A 69 -12.15 -8.38 0.15
N LYS A 70 -13.42 -8.76 0.34
CA LYS A 70 -14.55 -8.19 -0.40
C LYS A 70 -15.28 -7.21 0.49
N GLN A 71 -15.32 -5.94 0.10
CA GLN A 71 -16.16 -4.95 0.76
C GLN A 71 -17.47 -4.80 -0.01
N LYS A 72 -18.59 -5.08 0.65
CA LYS A 72 -19.92 -4.71 0.13
C LYS A 72 -19.97 -3.18 0.11
N GLY A 73 -20.12 -2.58 -1.06
CA GLY A 73 -20.34 -1.14 -1.15
C GLY A 73 -21.60 -0.77 -0.39
N GLU A 74 -21.50 0.22 0.50
CA GLU A 74 -22.66 0.76 1.22
C GLU A 74 -23.74 1.20 0.22
N GLN A 75 -24.98 0.75 0.46
CA GLN A 75 -26.16 1.37 -0.11
C GLN A 75 -26.24 2.78 0.49
N VAL A 76 -25.90 3.78 -0.32
CA VAL A 76 -26.26 5.16 -0.04
C VAL A 76 -27.78 5.23 -0.21
N CYS A 77 -28.50 5.38 0.90
CA CYS A 77 -29.94 5.68 0.92
C CYS A 77 -30.22 7.04 0.27
#